data_AF-A0A351X2Z7-F1
#
_entry.id   AF-A0A351X2Z7-F1
#
_cell.length_a   1.000
_cell.length_b   1.000
_cell.length_c   1.000
_cell.angle_alpha   90.00
_cell.angle_beta   90.00
_cell.angle_gamma   90.00
#
_symmetry.space_group_name_H-M   'P 1'
#
loop_
_entity.id
_entity.type
_entity.pdbx_description
1 polymer ?
#
loop_
_entity_poly.entity_id
_entity_poly.type
_entity_poly.pdbx_seq_one_letter_code
_entity_poly.pdbx_strand_id
1 'polypeptide(L)'
;MKTDLSAENKGAYVQGMFNRIAPRYDLMNRLMTGGQDLRWRREVIHRARLGPNAHLLDLGAGTGDLAREALRQHPDCHALAADFTLGMMRVGQRHAPPAPDWSAADALALPFASQYFDAIVSGYLLRNVSDLQLALKEQLRALKPGGWLVSLDTTRPVRSILTPFIQFHMRMIIPLLGSL
;
A
#
# COMPACT_ATOMS: atom_id res chain seq x y z
N MET A 1 14.94 -11.89 -15.68
CA MET A 1 15.04 -13.21 -15.04
C MET A 1 13.82 -13.37 -14.13
N LYS A 2 12.83 -14.17 -14.54
CA LYS A 2 11.64 -14.44 -13.73
C LYS A 2 11.97 -15.59 -12.80
N THR A 3 12.10 -15.32 -11.52
CA THR A 3 12.24 -16.35 -10.49
C THR A 3 10.84 -16.73 -10.05
N ASP A 4 10.35 -17.91 -10.46
CA ASP A 4 9.14 -18.53 -9.90
C ASP A 4 9.47 -18.96 -8.47
N LEU A 5 9.24 -18.07 -7.52
CA LEU A 5 9.29 -18.36 -6.09
C LEU A 5 7.93 -18.89 -5.66
N SER A 6 7.90 -19.99 -4.91
CA SER A 6 6.69 -20.46 -4.23
C SER A 6 6.10 -19.37 -3.33
N ALA A 7 4.80 -19.44 -3.03
CA ALA A 7 4.07 -18.42 -2.27
C ALA A 7 4.78 -17.98 -0.97
N GLU A 8 5.25 -18.94 -0.17
CA GLU A 8 6.02 -18.69 1.06
C GLU A 8 7.37 -18.03 0.79
N ASN A 9 8.10 -18.51 -0.23
CA ASN A 9 9.39 -17.96 -0.61
C ASN A 9 9.28 -16.53 -1.16
N LYS A 10 8.17 -16.20 -1.84
CA LYS A 10 7.87 -14.86 -2.32
C LYS A 10 7.60 -13.89 -1.16
N GLY A 11 6.83 -14.32 -0.16
CA GLY A 11 6.54 -13.51 1.04
C GLY A 11 7.80 -13.14 1.83
N ALA A 12 8.62 -14.14 2.15
CA ALA A 12 9.89 -13.93 2.85
C ALA A 12 10.88 -13.06 2.06
N TYR A 13 10.98 -13.28 0.75
CA TYR A 13 11.83 -12.47 -0.14
C TYR A 13 11.41 -11.00 -0.16
N VAL A 14 10.10 -10.73 -0.31
CA VAL A 14 9.54 -9.38 -0.33
C VAL A 14 9.78 -8.67 1.01
N GLN A 15 9.52 -9.36 2.12
CA GLN A 15 9.75 -8.83 3.47
C GLN A 15 11.23 -8.46 3.70
N GLY A 16 12.15 -9.33 3.28
CA GLY A 16 13.59 -9.08 3.39
C GLY A 16 14.08 -7.91 2.54
N MET A 17 13.56 -7.76 1.33
CA MET A 17 13.87 -6.63 0.44
C MET A 17 13.39 -5.31 1.03
N PHE A 18 12.13 -5.23 1.49
CA PHE A 18 11.54 -4.01 2.04
C PHE A 18 12.25 -3.55 3.32
N ASN A 19 12.62 -4.48 4.20
CA ASN A 19 13.40 -4.16 5.40
C ASN A 19 14.74 -3.47 5.09
N ARG A 20 15.37 -3.79 3.96
CA ARG A 20 16.66 -3.18 3.56
C ARG A 20 16.51 -1.80 2.92
N ILE A 21 15.42 -1.55 2.20
CA ILE A 21 15.22 -0.30 1.43
C ILE A 21 14.38 0.75 2.16
N ALA A 22 13.70 0.39 3.26
CA ALA A 22 12.75 1.24 3.97
C ALA A 22 13.21 2.70 4.22
N PRO A 23 14.47 3.00 4.63
CA PRO A 23 14.88 4.39 4.88
C PRO A 23 14.96 5.28 3.63
N ARG A 24 15.23 4.68 2.45
CA ARG A 24 15.34 5.41 1.17
C ARG A 24 14.07 5.28 0.32
N TYR A 25 13.18 4.35 0.65
CA TYR A 25 12.03 3.96 -0.15
C TYR A 25 11.06 5.11 -0.44
N ASP A 26 10.70 5.88 0.59
CA ASP A 26 9.74 6.97 0.44
C ASP A 26 10.32 8.14 -0.39
N LEU A 27 11.61 8.45 -0.19
CA LEU A 27 12.32 9.44 -0.99
C LEU A 27 12.44 9.00 -2.46
N MET A 28 12.81 7.74 -2.68
CA MET A 28 12.91 7.16 -4.02
C MET A 28 11.55 7.15 -4.72
N ASN A 29 10.47 6.73 -4.07
CA ASN A 29 9.13 6.74 -4.66
C ASN A 29 8.70 8.15 -5.08
N ARG A 30 8.98 9.15 -4.24
CA ARG A 30 8.65 10.55 -4.53
C ARG A 30 9.42 11.11 -5.72
N LEU A 31 10.71 10.77 -5.81
CA LEU A 31 11.57 11.17 -6.93
C LEU A 31 11.21 10.43 -8.22
N MET A 32 10.99 9.11 -8.17
CA MET A 32 10.70 8.28 -9.34
C MET A 32 9.34 8.60 -9.98
N THR A 33 8.36 9.08 -9.21
CA THR A 33 7.02 9.45 -9.70
C THR A 33 6.87 10.93 -10.04
N GLY A 34 7.89 11.76 -9.80
CA GLY A 34 7.81 13.21 -9.96
C GLY A 34 6.77 13.86 -9.05
N GLY A 35 6.52 13.29 -7.87
CA GLY A 35 5.51 13.76 -6.92
C GLY A 35 4.05 13.40 -7.24
N GLN A 36 3.81 12.59 -8.28
CA GLN A 36 2.46 12.13 -8.61
C GLN A 36 1.88 11.17 -7.56
N ASP A 37 2.73 10.53 -6.76
CA ASP A 37 2.33 9.66 -5.66
C ASP A 37 1.37 10.38 -4.69
N LEU A 38 1.61 11.66 -4.40
CA LEU A 38 0.77 12.46 -3.52
C LEU A 38 -0.64 12.66 -4.10
N ARG A 39 -0.74 12.88 -5.41
CA ARG A 39 -2.03 13.03 -6.09
C ARG A 39 -2.81 11.73 -6.07
N TRP A 40 -2.15 10.59 -6.31
CA TRP A 40 -2.80 9.28 -6.27
C TRP A 40 -3.26 8.92 -4.87
N ARG A 41 -2.46 9.20 -3.83
CA ARG A 41 -2.86 9.00 -2.43
C ARG A 41 -4.13 9.79 -2.10
N ARG A 42 -4.17 11.06 -2.50
CA ARG A 42 -5.37 11.90 -2.31
C ARG A 42 -6.60 11.32 -2.99
N GLU A 43 -6.45 10.88 -4.23
CA GLU A 43 -7.53 10.26 -5.00
C GLU A 43 -8.03 8.97 -4.36
N VAL A 44 -7.13 8.14 -3.83
CA VAL A 44 -7.50 6.90 -3.11
C VAL A 44 -8.38 7.21 -1.91
N ILE A 45 -7.97 8.15 -1.07
CA ILE A 45 -8.74 8.55 0.12
C ILE A 45 -10.06 9.19 -0.26
N HIS A 46 -10.07 10.06 -1.29
CA HIS A 46 -11.31 10.64 -1.80
C HIS A 46 -12.31 9.56 -2.25
N ARG A 47 -11.83 8.53 -2.96
CA ARG A 47 -12.66 7.39 -3.40
C ARG A 47 -13.09 6.47 -2.28
N ALA A 48 -12.41 6.49 -1.14
CA ALA A 48 -12.80 5.72 0.04
C ALA A 48 -14.08 6.27 0.70
N ARG A 49 -14.51 7.48 0.33
CA ARG A 49 -15.76 8.14 0.77
C ARG A 49 -15.97 8.05 2.29
N LEU A 50 -14.92 8.35 3.05
CA LEU A 50 -14.95 8.29 4.50
C LEU A 50 -15.99 9.26 5.05
N GLY A 51 -16.94 8.72 5.83
CA GLY A 51 -17.85 9.51 6.64
C GLY A 51 -17.23 9.94 7.97
N PRO A 52 -17.95 10.74 8.78
CA PRO A 52 -17.50 11.10 10.11
C PRO A 52 -17.27 9.86 10.99
N ASN A 53 -16.18 9.85 11.75
CA ASN A 53 -15.77 8.72 12.62
C ASN A 53 -15.63 7.36 11.90
N ALA A 54 -15.41 7.36 10.57
CA ALA A 54 -15.25 6.13 9.81
C ALA A 54 -14.01 5.33 10.24
N HIS A 55 -14.12 4.00 10.27
CA HIS A 55 -13.01 3.09 10.46
C HIS A 55 -12.37 2.75 9.11
N LEU A 56 -11.13 3.18 8.92
CA LEU A 56 -10.33 2.91 7.72
C LEU A 56 -9.23 1.90 8.01
N LEU A 57 -9.08 0.90 7.14
CA LEU A 57 -7.90 0.03 7.09
C LEU A 57 -7.03 0.40 5.88
N ASP A 58 -5.78 0.76 6.12
CA ASP A 58 -4.72 0.80 5.11
C ASP A 58 -3.98 -0.55 5.13
N LEU A 59 -4.26 -1.42 4.15
CA LEU A 59 -3.73 -2.79 4.10
C LEU A 59 -2.51 -2.86 3.18
N GLY A 60 -1.42 -3.44 3.69
CA GLY A 60 -0.10 -3.32 3.04
C GLY A 60 0.46 -1.90 3.19
N ALA A 61 0.25 -1.29 4.37
CA ALA A 61 0.48 0.12 4.62
C ALA A 61 1.94 0.55 4.46
N GLY A 62 2.90 -0.38 4.60
CA GLY A 62 4.32 -0.09 4.63
C GLY A 62 4.65 0.94 5.71
N THR A 63 5.03 2.15 5.28
CA THR A 63 5.30 3.28 6.18
C THR A 63 4.04 4.05 6.58
N GLY A 64 2.84 3.70 6.13
CA GLY A 64 1.55 4.26 6.59
C GLY A 64 1.09 5.51 5.84
N ASP A 65 1.47 5.64 4.56
CA ASP A 65 1.26 6.87 3.80
C ASP A 65 -0.21 7.15 3.42
N LEU A 66 -1.00 6.12 3.11
CA LEU A 66 -2.42 6.29 2.83
C LEU A 66 -3.19 6.55 4.13
N ALA A 67 -2.90 5.81 5.20
CA ALA A 67 -3.49 6.05 6.51
C ALA A 67 -3.25 7.49 7.02
N ARG A 68 -2.03 8.02 6.86
CA ARG A 68 -1.75 9.43 7.20
C ARG A 68 -2.48 10.41 6.31
N GLU A 69 -2.58 10.13 5.02
CA GLU A 69 -3.35 11.00 4.12
C GLU A 69 -4.83 11.02 4.49
N ALA A 70 -5.39 9.87 4.92
CA ALA A 70 -6.74 9.80 5.45
C ALA A 70 -6.93 10.72 6.66
N LEU A 71 -6.04 10.64 7.65
CA LEU A 71 -6.09 11.48 8.85
C LEU A 71 -5.92 12.99 8.54
N ARG A 72 -5.23 13.35 7.46
CA ARG A 72 -5.15 14.76 7.02
C ARG A 72 -6.45 15.26 6.43
N GLN A 73 -7.15 14.42 5.65
CA GLN A 73 -8.39 14.80 4.97
C GLN A 73 -9.62 14.65 5.88
N HIS A 74 -9.59 13.68 6.79
CA HIS A 74 -10.65 13.29 7.71
C HIS A 74 -10.07 13.12 9.13
N PRO A 75 -9.81 14.22 9.87
CA PRO A 75 -9.17 14.17 11.20
C PRO A 75 -9.95 13.41 12.27
N ASP A 76 -11.24 13.19 12.04
CA ASP A 76 -12.19 12.47 12.89
C ASP A 76 -12.28 10.97 12.56
N CYS A 77 -11.65 10.49 11.48
CA CYS A 77 -11.65 9.06 11.15
C CYS A 77 -10.68 8.26 12.04
N HIS A 78 -10.93 6.95 12.16
CA HIS A 78 -10.04 6.00 12.81
C HIS A 78 -9.24 5.23 11.75
N ALA A 79 -8.00 5.65 11.49
CA ALA A 79 -7.14 5.03 10.49
C ALA A 79 -6.18 4.00 11.12
N LEU A 80 -6.30 2.74 10.69
CA LEU A 80 -5.42 1.64 11.06
C LEU A 80 -4.49 1.28 9.89
N ALA A 81 -3.18 1.40 10.10
CA ALA A 81 -2.15 0.95 9.18
C ALA A 81 -1.74 -0.49 9.49
N ALA A 82 -1.99 -1.41 8.55
CA ALA A 82 -1.70 -2.83 8.71
C ALA A 82 -0.72 -3.35 7.65
N ASP A 83 0.35 -4.01 8.09
CA ASP A 83 1.36 -4.59 7.19
C ASP A 83 1.98 -5.88 7.76
N PHE A 84 2.49 -6.72 6.87
CA PHE A 84 3.24 -7.94 7.23
C PHE A 84 4.71 -7.65 7.58
N THR A 85 5.21 -6.47 7.20
CA THR A 85 6.61 -6.06 7.28
C THR A 85 6.83 -5.11 8.45
N LEU A 86 7.13 -5.68 9.63
CA LEU A 86 7.36 -4.90 10.86
C LEU A 86 8.42 -3.80 10.73
N GLY A 87 9.45 -3.99 9.89
CA GLY A 87 10.48 -2.97 9.67
C GLY A 87 9.94 -1.71 9.01
N MET A 88 9.03 -1.85 8.04
CA MET A 88 8.37 -0.72 7.37
C MET A 88 7.48 0.05 8.35
N MET A 89 6.71 -0.67 9.16
CA MET A 89 5.86 -0.06 10.19
C MET A 89 6.70 0.75 11.19
N ARG A 90 7.84 0.20 11.65
CA ARG A 90 8.76 0.90 12.56
C ARG A 90 9.33 2.19 11.97
N VAL A 91 9.56 2.24 10.66
CA VAL A 91 9.96 3.48 9.98
C VAL A 91 8.79 4.47 9.99
N GLY A 92 7.59 4.02 9.60
CA GLY A 92 6.39 4.84 9.58
C GLY A 92 6.00 5.42 10.94
N GLN A 93 6.20 4.67 12.02
CA GLN A 93 5.96 5.11 13.40
C GLN A 93 6.87 6.26 13.85
N ARG A 94 8.00 6.50 13.17
CA ARG A 94 8.91 7.62 13.46
C ARG A 94 8.51 8.90 12.72
N HIS A 95 7.53 8.84 11.82
CA HIS A 95 7.09 10.02 11.08
C HIS A 95 6.28 10.96 11.99
N ALA A 96 6.37 12.26 11.69
CA ALA A 96 5.60 13.27 12.41
C ALA A 96 4.09 13.08 12.22
N PRO A 97 3.26 13.58 13.16
CA PRO A 97 1.80 13.52 13.08
C PRO A 97 1.21 14.05 11.75
N PRO A 98 0.00 13.61 11.35
CA PRO A 98 -0.87 12.69 12.07
C PRO A 98 -0.34 11.25 12.08
N ALA A 99 -0.62 10.49 13.14
CA ALA A 99 -0.14 9.12 13.32
C ALA A 99 -1.34 8.16 13.33
N PRO A 100 -1.38 7.14 12.45
CA PRO A 100 -2.40 6.11 12.50
C PRO A 100 -2.11 5.10 13.61
N ASP A 101 -3.11 4.30 13.93
CA ASP A 101 -2.91 3.06 14.69
C ASP A 101 -2.16 2.04 13.83
N TRP A 102 -1.52 1.06 14.46
CA TRP A 102 -0.70 0.07 13.77
C TRP A 102 -1.07 -1.35 14.16
N SER A 103 -1.13 -2.25 13.18
CA SER A 103 -1.32 -3.68 13.41
C SER A 103 -0.47 -4.52 12.47
N ALA A 104 0.12 -5.60 12.97
CA ALA A 104 0.73 -6.59 12.10
C ALA A 104 -0.39 -7.48 11.51
N ALA A 105 -0.47 -7.59 10.19
CA ALA A 105 -1.51 -8.38 9.54
C ALA A 105 -1.00 -9.07 8.29
N ASP A 106 -1.45 -10.32 8.09
CA ASP A 106 -1.38 -10.99 6.80
C ASP A 106 -2.67 -10.69 6.03
N ALA A 107 -2.55 -10.18 4.80
CA ALA A 107 -3.68 -9.90 3.93
C ALA A 107 -4.51 -11.16 3.59
N LEU A 108 -3.95 -12.36 3.77
CA LEU A 108 -4.61 -13.64 3.53
C LEU A 108 -5.36 -14.18 4.76
N ALA A 109 -5.15 -13.60 5.94
CA ALA A 109 -5.79 -13.97 7.18
C ALA A 109 -5.82 -12.74 8.12
N LEU A 110 -6.78 -11.86 7.90
CA LEU A 110 -6.85 -10.59 8.62
C LEU A 110 -7.26 -10.81 10.08
N PRO A 111 -6.52 -10.28 11.07
CA PRO A 111 -6.82 -10.43 12.49
C PRO A 111 -7.93 -9.47 12.96
N PHE A 112 -8.93 -9.22 12.11
CA PHE A 112 -10.00 -8.26 12.34
C PHE A 112 -11.37 -8.93 12.24
N ALA A 113 -12.31 -8.40 13.02
CA ALA A 113 -13.71 -8.84 12.96
C ALA A 113 -14.31 -8.61 11.58
N SER A 114 -15.30 -9.43 11.23
CA SER A 114 -16.07 -9.23 10.00
C SER A 114 -16.89 -7.94 10.08
N GLN A 115 -17.08 -7.26 8.95
CA GLN A 115 -17.91 -6.06 8.84
C GLN A 115 -17.52 -4.94 9.82
N TYR A 116 -16.23 -4.72 10.02
CA TYR A 116 -15.70 -3.74 10.96
C TYR A 116 -15.31 -2.42 10.30
N PHE A 117 -14.72 -2.46 9.09
CA PHE A 117 -14.21 -1.26 8.43
C PHE A 117 -15.26 -0.65 7.48
N ASP A 118 -15.35 0.68 7.50
CA ASP A 118 -16.15 1.46 6.55
C ASP A 118 -15.46 1.54 5.19
N ALA A 119 -14.12 1.57 5.19
CA ALA A 119 -13.32 1.47 3.99
C ALA A 119 -12.02 0.68 4.21
N ILE A 120 -11.56 0.03 3.15
CA ILE A 120 -10.24 -0.61 3.07
C ILE A 120 -9.52 -0.02 1.85
N VAL A 121 -8.34 0.52 2.08
CA VAL A 121 -7.46 1.05 1.02
C VAL A 121 -6.19 0.22 0.93
N SER A 122 -5.61 0.14 -0.25
CA SER A 122 -4.29 -0.46 -0.43
C SER A 122 -3.51 0.24 -1.54
N GLY A 123 -2.21 0.44 -1.31
CA GLY A 123 -1.27 0.90 -2.30
C GLY A 123 -0.32 -0.23 -2.67
N TYR A 124 -0.33 -0.68 -3.91
CA TYR A 124 0.65 -1.61 -4.46
C TYR A 124 0.67 -3.01 -3.81
N LEU A 125 -0.40 -3.38 -3.09
CA LEU A 125 -0.54 -4.66 -2.39
C LEU A 125 -0.89 -5.83 -3.32
N LEU A 126 -1.91 -5.66 -4.17
CA LEU A 126 -2.60 -6.77 -4.83
C LEU A 126 -1.70 -7.57 -5.80
N ARG A 127 -0.67 -6.94 -6.37
CA ARG A 127 0.34 -7.66 -7.17
C ARG A 127 1.33 -8.52 -6.36
N ASN A 128 1.42 -8.27 -5.05
CA ASN A 128 2.43 -8.86 -4.18
C ASN A 128 1.90 -10.04 -3.36
N VAL A 129 0.58 -10.09 -3.10
CA VAL A 129 -0.03 -11.25 -2.43
C VAL A 129 0.17 -12.54 -3.24
N SER A 130 0.25 -13.67 -2.54
CA SER A 130 0.39 -14.99 -3.15
C SER A 130 -0.95 -15.56 -3.64
N ASP A 131 -2.06 -15.23 -2.95
CA ASP A 131 -3.42 -15.57 -3.36
C ASP A 131 -4.30 -14.31 -3.37
N LEU A 132 -4.54 -13.79 -4.57
CA LEU A 132 -5.37 -12.59 -4.77
C LEU A 132 -6.83 -12.82 -4.39
N GLN A 133 -7.37 -14.02 -4.66
CA GLN A 133 -8.78 -14.33 -4.39
C GLN A 133 -9.02 -14.41 -2.89
N LEU A 134 -8.12 -15.06 -2.16
CA LEU A 134 -8.18 -15.12 -0.70
C LEU A 134 -8.01 -13.73 -0.08
N ALA A 135 -7.03 -12.94 -0.56
CA ALA A 135 -6.83 -11.57 -0.08
C ALA A 135 -8.07 -10.68 -0.27
N LEU A 136 -8.75 -10.80 -1.41
CA LEU A 136 -9.98 -10.05 -1.66
C LEU A 136 -11.15 -10.56 -0.80
N LYS A 137 -11.26 -11.88 -0.58
CA LYS A 137 -12.26 -12.45 0.32
C LYS A 137 -12.09 -11.97 1.75
N GLU A 138 -10.87 -11.93 2.27
CA GLU A 138 -10.60 -11.43 3.61
C GLU A 138 -10.92 -9.93 3.76
N GLN A 139 -10.55 -9.12 2.76
CA GLN A 139 -10.93 -7.72 2.73
C GLN A 139 -12.46 -7.55 2.69
N LEU A 140 -13.17 -8.27 1.83
CA LEU A 140 -14.63 -8.23 1.75
C LEU A 140 -15.29 -8.70 3.06
N ARG A 141 -14.72 -9.70 3.73
CA ARG A 141 -15.21 -10.17 5.04
C ARG A 141 -15.10 -9.07 6.10
N ALA A 142 -13.96 -8.38 6.16
CA ALA A 142 -13.69 -7.33 7.14
C ALA A 142 -14.42 -6.00 6.83
N LEU A 143 -14.84 -5.79 5.59
CA LEU A 143 -15.56 -4.60 5.14
C LEU A 143 -17.05 -4.66 5.52
N LYS A 144 -17.60 -3.54 6.00
CA LYS A 144 -19.05 -3.39 6.24
C LYS A 144 -19.83 -3.50 4.93
N PRO A 145 -21.10 -3.97 4.95
CA PRO A 145 -21.99 -3.87 3.81
C PRO A 145 -22.11 -2.42 3.34
N GLY A 146 -21.90 -2.18 2.04
CA GLY A 146 -21.89 -0.83 1.46
C GLY A 146 -20.59 -0.04 1.68
N GLY A 147 -19.58 -0.63 2.34
CA GLY A 147 -18.26 -0.03 2.50
C GLY A 147 -17.46 0.03 1.20
N TRP A 148 -16.33 0.75 1.24
CA TRP A 148 -15.48 0.99 0.07
C TRP A 148 -14.19 0.18 0.10
N LEU A 149 -13.91 -0.56 -0.97
CA LEU A 149 -12.59 -1.15 -1.22
C LEU A 149 -11.92 -0.36 -2.35
N VAL A 150 -10.80 0.29 -2.05
CA VAL A 150 -10.06 1.10 -3.03
C VAL A 150 -8.62 0.62 -3.14
N SER A 151 -8.21 0.21 -4.33
CA SER A 151 -6.83 -0.23 -4.58
C SER A 151 -6.15 0.67 -5.60
N LEU A 152 -4.98 1.17 -5.23
CA LEU A 152 -4.02 1.80 -6.13
C LEU A 152 -2.96 0.76 -6.48
N ASP A 153 -3.02 0.19 -7.67
CA ASP A 153 -1.98 -0.71 -8.16
C ASP A 153 -1.57 -0.36 -9.60
N THR A 154 -0.39 -0.82 -9.99
CA THR A 154 0.11 -0.66 -11.36
C THR A 154 -0.37 -1.81 -12.21
N THR A 155 -1.09 -1.49 -13.27
CA THR A 155 -1.37 -2.43 -14.35
C THR A 155 -0.28 -2.35 -15.41
N ARG A 156 -0.18 -3.36 -16.29
CA ARG A 156 0.70 -3.27 -17.45
C ARG A 156 0.22 -2.09 -18.31
N PRO A 157 1.12 -1.18 -18.73
CA PRO A 157 0.72 -0.05 -19.55
C PRO A 157 0.04 -0.56 -20.81
N VAL A 158 -1.16 -0.02 -21.09
CA VAL A 158 -1.84 -0.22 -22.37
C VAL A 158 -0.87 0.26 -23.45
N ARG A 159 -0.63 -0.57 -24.48
CA ARG A 159 0.34 -0.25 -25.54
C ARG A 159 0.00 1.13 -26.13
N SER A 160 0.85 2.10 -25.86
CA SER A 160 0.75 3.50 -26.30
C SER A 160 2.10 3.97 -26.84
N ILE A 161 2.12 5.10 -27.56
CA ILE A 161 3.34 5.78 -28.03
C ILE A 161 4.32 6.08 -26.88
N LEU A 162 3.83 6.19 -25.64
CA LEU A 162 4.65 6.43 -24.45
C LEU A 162 5.32 5.16 -23.88
N THR A 163 4.96 3.97 -24.36
CA THR A 163 5.50 2.68 -23.88
C THR A 163 7.03 2.61 -23.92
N PRO A 164 7.72 3.05 -24.99
CA PRO A 164 9.19 3.03 -25.04
C PRO A 164 9.82 3.94 -23.98
N PHE A 165 9.24 5.12 -23.74
CA PHE A 165 9.72 6.07 -22.73
C PHE A 165 9.52 5.54 -21.31
N ILE A 166 8.36 4.93 -21.02
CA ILE A 166 8.08 4.27 -19.74
C ILE A 166 9.08 3.13 -19.50
N GLN A 167 9.36 2.32 -20.53
CA GLN A 167 10.33 1.23 -20.45
C GLN A 167 11.76 1.74 -20.24
N PHE A 168 12.15 2.84 -20.89
CA PHE A 168 13.46 3.46 -20.69
C PHE A 168 13.63 3.98 -19.26
N HIS A 169 12.65 4.71 -18.73
CA HIS A 169 12.65 5.19 -17.34
C HIS A 169 12.78 4.04 -16.34
N MET A 170 11.98 2.98 -16.54
CA MET A 170 12.01 1.78 -15.69
C MET A 170 13.34 1.01 -15.78
N ARG A 171 13.98 0.96 -16.95
CA ARG A 171 15.22 0.19 -17.17
C ARG A 171 16.51 0.94 -16.84
N MET A 172 16.52 2.26 -16.97
CA MET A 172 17.76 3.04 -16.87
C MET A 172 17.77 3.95 -15.64
N ILE A 173 16.66 4.63 -15.35
CA ILE A 173 16.61 5.66 -14.30
C ILE A 173 16.36 5.02 -12.93
N ILE A 174 15.43 4.07 -12.83
CA ILE A 174 15.14 3.37 -11.57
C ILE A 174 16.36 2.62 -11.00
N PRO A 175 17.14 1.83 -11.78
CA PRO A 175 18.31 1.14 -11.24
C PRO A 175 19.42 2.09 -10.79
N LEU A 176 19.64 3.20 -11.51
CA LEU A 176 20.64 4.20 -11.14
C LEU A 176 20.31 4.87 -9.79
N LEU A 177 19.03 5.22 -9.59
CA LEU A 177 18.58 5.82 -8.33
C LEU A 177 18.57 4.81 -7.16
N GLY A 178 18.34 3.52 -7.44
CA GLY A 178 18.38 2.46 -6.43
C GLY A 178 19.78 2.05 -5.97
N SER A 179 20.82 2.46 -6.72
CA SER A 179 22.22 2.24 -6.35
C SER A 179 22.84 3.34 -5.48
N LEU A 180 22.09 4.39 -5.10
CA LEU A 180 22.52 5.48 -4.21
C LEU A 180 22.03 5.30 -2.74
#